data_AF-A0A8S9SQ11-F1
#
_entry.id   AF-A0A8S9SQ11-F1
#
_cell.length_a   1.000
_cell.length_b   1.000
_cell.length_c   1.000
_cell.angle_alpha   90.00
_cell.angle_beta   90.00
_cell.angle_gamma   90.00
#
_symmetry.space_group_name_H-M   'P 1'
#
loop_
_entity.id
_entity.type
_entity.pdbx_description
1 polymer ?
#
loop_
_entity_poly.entity_id
_entity_poly.type
_entity_poly.pdbx_seq_one_letter_code
_entity_poly.pdbx_strand_id
1 'polypeptide(L)'
;MDSPKRSWSLSTLPPELIEEILYRALPESLIRAKPTCKEWYSLITSKRFIYNHLDRSRKRFIRTVGTVQILDPVTRTRSETPL
;
A
#
# COMPACT_ATOMS: atom_id res chain seq x y z
N MET A 1 5.17 -1.49 -40.74
CA MET A 1 4.39 -2.47 -39.97
C MET A 1 4.35 -1.97 -38.53
N ASP A 2 3.21 -1.46 -38.09
CA ASP A 2 3.04 -0.97 -36.74
C ASP A 2 3.01 -2.15 -35.76
N SER A 3 3.97 -2.20 -34.84
CA SER A 3 3.96 -3.17 -33.75
C SER A 3 2.66 -3.01 -32.94
N PRO A 4 1.94 -4.11 -32.62
CA PRO A 4 0.72 -4.01 -31.83
C PRO A 4 1.09 -3.48 -30.45
N LYS A 5 0.66 -2.26 -30.15
CA LYS A 5 0.76 -1.66 -28.82
C LYS A 5 -0.03 -2.59 -27.88
N ARG A 6 0.65 -3.39 -27.06
CA ARG A 6 -0.01 -4.09 -25.96
C ARG A 6 -0.60 -3.03 -25.04
N SER A 7 -1.88 -2.72 -25.23
CA SER A 7 -2.63 -1.83 -24.35
C SER A 7 -3.00 -2.61 -23.09
N TRP A 8 -2.00 -3.02 -22.32
CA TRP A 8 -2.25 -3.45 -20.95
C TRP A 8 -2.47 -2.19 -20.13
N SER A 9 -3.75 -1.85 -19.95
CA SER A 9 -4.17 -0.89 -18.95
C SER A 9 -4.30 -1.60 -17.62
N LEU A 10 -3.86 -0.94 -16.55
CA LEU A 10 -4.11 -1.43 -15.20
C LEU A 10 -5.62 -1.52 -14.90
N SER A 11 -6.45 -0.74 -15.62
CA SER A 11 -7.91 -0.75 -15.50
C SER A 11 -8.58 -2.00 -16.11
N THR A 12 -7.85 -2.84 -16.86
CA THR A 12 -8.40 -4.12 -17.36
C THR A 12 -8.11 -5.28 -16.41
N LEU A 13 -7.36 -5.06 -15.32
CA LEU A 13 -7.17 -6.07 -14.30
C LEU A 13 -8.44 -6.23 -13.45
N PRO A 14 -8.79 -7.46 -13.05
CA PRO A 14 -9.78 -7.70 -12.01
C PRO A 14 -9.45 -6.88 -10.74
N PRO A 15 -10.46 -6.31 -10.05
CA PRO A 15 -10.26 -5.51 -8.85
C PRO A 15 -9.42 -6.21 -7.77
N GLU A 16 -9.55 -7.53 -7.66
CA GLU A 16 -8.84 -8.36 -6.69
C GLU A 16 -7.32 -8.36 -6.96
N LEU A 17 -6.92 -8.34 -8.23
CA LEU A 17 -5.50 -8.27 -8.60
C LEU A 17 -4.92 -6.87 -8.34
N ILE A 18 -5.71 -5.81 -8.57
CA ILE A 18 -5.31 -4.44 -8.21
C ILE A 18 -5.11 -4.36 -6.70
N GLU A 19 -6.02 -4.92 -5.91
CA GLU A 19 -5.92 -4.96 -4.46
C GLU A 19 -4.66 -5.71 -3.99
N GLU A 20 -4.35 -6.87 -4.57
CA GLU A 20 -3.12 -7.62 -4.28
C GLU A 20 -1.83 -6.88 -4.66
N ILE A 21 -1.84 -6.11 -5.75
CA ILE A 21 -0.71 -5.24 -6.14
C ILE A 21 -0.54 -4.14 -5.09
N LEU A 22 -1.62 -3.48 -4.69
CA LEU A 22 -1.59 -2.41 -3.70
C LEU A 22 -1.20 -2.94 -2.30
N TYR A 23 -1.56 -4.18 -1.95
CA TYR A 23 -1.09 -4.81 -0.70
C TYR A 23 0.43 -4.96 -0.63
N ARG A 24 1.12 -5.08 -1.77
CA ARG A 24 2.59 -5.19 -1.84
C ARG A 24 3.29 -3.84 -1.84
N ALA A 25 2.58 -2.75 -2.08
CA ALA A 25 3.16 -1.41 -2.10
C ALA A 25 3.50 -0.93 -0.68
N LEU A 26 4.57 -0.15 -0.55
CA LEU A 26 4.92 0.51 0.70
C LEU A 26 3.85 1.56 1.08
N PRO A 27 3.64 1.84 2.38
CA PRO A 27 2.68 2.85 2.84
C PRO A 27 2.84 4.22 2.15
N GLU A 28 4.08 4.67 1.95
CA GLU A 28 4.37 5.96 1.33
C GLU A 28 3.94 6.00 -0.13
N SER A 29 4.11 4.88 -0.85
CA SER A 29 3.65 4.75 -2.23
C SER A 29 2.12 4.77 -2.30
N LEU A 30 1.43 4.12 -1.36
CA LEU A 30 -0.02 4.14 -1.28
C LEU A 30 -0.58 5.54 -0.98
N ILE A 31 0.07 6.31 -0.12
CA ILE A 31 -0.34 7.70 0.17
C ILE A 31 -0.24 8.56 -1.10
N ARG A 32 0.85 8.44 -1.86
CA ARG A 32 1.02 9.16 -3.15
C ARG A 32 0.07 8.67 -4.24
N ALA A 33 -0.41 7.43 -4.12
CA ALA A 33 -1.33 6.82 -5.08
C ALA A 33 -2.81 7.18 -4.84
N LYS A 34 -3.18 7.69 -3.66
CA LYS A 34 -4.58 8.09 -3.36
C LYS A 34 -5.25 8.97 -4.42
N PRO A 35 -4.61 10.01 -5.01
CA PRO A 35 -5.27 10.90 -5.95
C PRO A 35 -5.31 10.40 -7.40
N THR A 36 -4.88 9.17 -7.73
CA THR A 36 -4.83 8.70 -9.13
C THR A 36 -6.21 8.50 -9.75
N CYS A 37 -7.13 7.85 -9.05
CA CYS A 37 -8.53 7.70 -9.46
C CYS A 37 -9.45 7.45 -8.25
N LYS A 38 -10.76 7.53 -8.50
CA LYS A 38 -11.79 7.34 -7.46
C LYS A 38 -11.77 5.94 -6.86
N GLU A 39 -11.56 4.90 -7.67
CA GLU A 39 -11.48 3.52 -7.18
C GLU A 39 -10.30 3.34 -6.23
N TRP A 40 -9.13 3.88 -6.58
CA TRP A 40 -7.92 3.78 -5.75
C TRP A 40 -8.08 4.55 -4.45
N TYR A 41 -8.62 5.77 -4.51
CA TYR A 41 -8.93 6.54 -3.31
C TYR A 41 -9.85 5.75 -2.37
N SER A 42 -10.95 5.21 -2.88
CA SER A 42 -11.93 4.46 -2.09
C SER A 42 -11.31 3.20 -1.47
N LEU A 43 -10.52 2.44 -2.23
CA LEU A 43 -9.86 1.24 -1.76
C LEU A 43 -8.84 1.54 -0.66
N ILE A 44 -7.90 2.48 -0.92
CA ILE A 44 -6.79 2.81 -0.02
C ILE A 44 -7.28 3.47 1.29
N THR A 45 -8.42 4.18 1.26
CA THR A 45 -9.01 4.80 2.47
C THR A 45 -9.94 3.88 3.25
N SER A 46 -10.27 2.70 2.72
CA SER A 46 -11.13 1.74 3.42
C SER A 46 -10.41 1.12 4.63
N LYS A 47 -11.13 0.98 5.75
CA LYS A 47 -10.60 0.35 6.97
C LYS A 47 -10.13 -1.09 6.69
N ARG A 48 -10.90 -1.85 5.90
CA ARG A 48 -10.59 -3.24 5.51
C ARG A 48 -9.21 -3.33 4.86
N PHE A 49 -8.95 -2.48 3.87
CA PHE A 49 -7.68 -2.46 3.17
C PHE A 49 -6.53 -2.05 4.10
N ILE A 50 -6.72 -1.00 4.92
CA ILE A 50 -5.68 -0.52 5.85
C ILE A 50 -5.26 -1.62 6.83
N TYR A 51 -6.21 -2.33 7.44
CA TYR A 51 -5.90 -3.41 8.39
C TYR A 51 -5.22 -4.61 7.72
N ASN A 52 -5.70 -5.03 6.55
CA ASN A 52 -5.06 -6.12 5.79
C ASN A 52 -3.64 -5.75 5.33
N HIS A 53 -3.44 -4.51 4.88
CA HIS A 53 -2.12 -4.01 4.48
C HIS A 53 -1.14 -4.01 5.67
N LEU A 54 -1.60 -3.53 6.83
CA LEU A 54 -0.81 -3.54 8.06
C LEU A 54 -0.43 -4.95 8.50
N ASP A 55 -1.34 -5.92 8.38
CA ASP A 55 -1.09 -7.31 8.77
C ASP A 55 -0.09 -7.99 7.82
N ARG A 56 -0.18 -7.71 6.52
CA ARG A 56 0.73 -8.23 5.49
C ARG A 56 2.09 -7.53 5.47
N SER A 57 2.24 -6.39 6.14
CA SER A 57 3.51 -5.67 6.15
C SER A 57 4.56 -6.41 6.97
N ARG A 58 5.69 -6.73 6.32
CA ARG A 58 6.88 -7.31 6.98
C ARG A 58 7.44 -6.46 8.12
N LYS A 59 7.17 -5.14 8.11
CA LYS A 59 7.52 -4.20 9.17
C LYS A 59 6.27 -3.40 9.53
N ARG A 60 5.83 -3.46 10.77
CA ARG A 60 4.68 -2.67 11.23
C ARG A 60 5.20 -1.27 11.57
N PHE A 61 4.99 -0.32 10.66
CA PHE A 61 5.28 1.08 10.91
C PHE A 61 4.12 1.69 11.69
N ILE A 62 4.38 2.09 12.93
CA ILE A 62 3.44 2.86 13.73
C ILE A 62 3.90 4.30 13.68
N ARG A 63 3.13 5.16 13.02
CA ARG A 63 3.36 6.60 13.05
C ARG A 63 2.45 7.22 14.10
N THR A 64 3.04 7.60 15.22
CA THR A 64 2.41 8.46 16.25
C THR A 64 2.74 9.92 15.97
N VAL A 65 2.01 10.86 16.57
CA VAL A 65 2.23 12.30 16.36
C VAL A 65 3.69 12.63 16.72
N GLY A 66 4.52 12.89 15.69
CA GLY A 66 5.93 13.25 15.83
C GLY A 66 6.96 12.11 15.78
N THR A 67 6.55 10.83 15.79
CA THR A 67 7.51 9.70 15.79
C THR A 67 7.08 8.57 14.86
N VAL A 68 8.04 7.98 14.16
CA VAL A 68 7.86 6.73 13.41
C VAL A 68 8.56 5.62 14.17
N GLN A 69 7.77 4.66 14.67
CA GLN A 69 8.30 3.46 15.31
C GLN A 69 8.21 2.30 14.32
N ILE A 70 9.32 1.57 14.16
CA ILE A 70 9.35 0.33 13.39
C ILE A 70 9.22 -0.81 14.38
N LEU A 71 8.14 -1.58 14.25
CA LEU A 71 7.91 -2.79 15.01
C LEU A 71 8.18 -4.00 14.11
N ASP A 72 9.12 -4.85 14.53
CA ASP A 72 9.26 -6.18 13.94
C ASP A 72 8.06 -7.04 14.40
N PRO A 73 7.24 -7.56 13.47
CA PRO A 73 6.01 -8.27 13.82
C PRO A 73 6.25 -9.65 14.46
N VAL A 74 7.45 -10.22 14.32
CA VAL A 74 7.78 -11.57 14.81
C VAL A 74 8.41 -11.49 16.20
N THR A 75 9.34 -10.56 16.39
CA THR A 75 10.11 -10.38 17.64
C THR A 75 9.51 -9.33 18.56
N ARG A 76 8.56 -8.52 18.06
CA ARG A 76 7.94 -7.39 18.78
C ARG A 76 8.95 -6.36 19.29
N THR A 77 10.12 -6.28 18.67
CA THR A 77 11.15 -5.30 19.00
C THR A 77 10.80 -3.94 18.38
N ARG A 78 10.88 -2.87 19.19
CA ARG A 78 10.67 -1.48 18.77
C ARG A 78 12.01 -0.83 18.46
N SER A 79 12.17 -0.32 17.25
CA SER A 79 13.25 0.59 16.89
C SER A 79 12.65 1.98 16.67
N GLU A 80 13.15 2.97 17.40
CA GLU A 80 12.77 4.37 17.23
C GLU A 80 13.78 5.05 16.29
N THR A 81 13.28 5.67 15.22
CA THR A 81 14.08 6.51 14.36
C THR A 81 13.60 7.96 14.55
N PRO A 82 14.43 8.88 15.04
CA PRO A 82 14.09 10.30 15.06
C PRO A 82 13.90 10.81 13.63
N LEU A 83 12.94 11.72 13.44
CA LEU A 83 12.77 12.48 12.20
C LEU A 83 13.84 13.57 12.08
#